data_AF-A0A9Q8Y967-F1
#
_entry.id   AF-A0A9Q8Y967-F1
#
_cell.length_a   1.000
_cell.length_b   1.000
_cell.length_c   1.000
_cell.angle_alpha   90.00
_cell.angle_beta   90.00
_cell.angle_gamma   90.00
#
_symmetry.space_group_name_H-M   'P 1'
#
loop_
_entity.id
_entity.type
_entity.pdbx_description
1 polymer ?
#
loop_
_entity_poly.entity_id
_entity_poly.type
_entity_poly.pdbx_seq_one_letter_code
_entity_poly.pdbx_strand_id
1 'polypeptide(L)'
;MQPLMFRWTGEELVPVNRRWQSLADRHLVVGEEYYLAEHNDRSINSHRHYFASVTEAWRNLPEHFAGLPFAESAEHLRAYALIRTGYCDAHTIVCSSKAEASRMAAFIRPIDGFSIVDVKEATVTRYVAKSQSMKAMDKQEFQQSKVAVLDFLDDLIGVERGTTHRNAGSAA
;
A
#
# COMPACT_ATOMS: atom_id res chain seq x y z
N MET A 1 -22.81 3.59 5.97
CA MET A 1 -23.23 2.65 7.04
C MET A 1 -22.12 1.63 7.22
N GLN A 2 -21.70 1.32 8.45
CA GLN A 2 -20.70 0.26 8.66
C GLN A 2 -21.35 -1.13 8.44
N PRO A 3 -20.61 -2.12 7.93
CA PRO A 3 -21.10 -3.50 7.84
C PRO A 3 -21.54 -4.02 9.20
N LEU A 4 -22.64 -4.77 9.24
CA LEU A 4 -23.13 -5.44 10.45
C LEU A 4 -22.59 -6.87 10.48
N MET A 5 -22.05 -7.29 11.63
CA MET A 5 -21.51 -8.63 11.80
C MET A 5 -22.55 -9.57 12.38
N PHE A 6 -22.88 -10.61 11.64
CA PHE A 6 -23.79 -11.68 12.03
C PHE A 6 -23.06 -13.03 12.06
N ARG A 7 -23.54 -13.94 12.91
CA ARG A 7 -23.16 -15.35 12.91
C ARG A 7 -24.25 -16.15 12.21
N TRP A 8 -23.86 -17.01 11.28
CA TRP A 8 -24.75 -18.01 10.71
C TRP A 8 -24.92 -19.19 11.67
N THR A 9 -26.16 -19.51 12.03
CA THR A 9 -26.48 -20.64 12.94
C THR A 9 -26.82 -21.94 12.20
N GLY A 10 -26.95 -21.89 10.87
CA GLY A 10 -27.52 -22.96 10.06
C GLY A 10 -28.95 -22.68 9.62
N GLU A 11 -29.65 -21.77 10.30
CA GLU A 11 -31.04 -21.40 10.02
C GLU A 11 -31.23 -19.88 9.89
N GLU A 12 -30.48 -19.11 10.68
CA GLU A 12 -30.63 -17.66 10.76
C GLU A 12 -29.29 -16.93 10.97
N LEU A 13 -29.31 -15.62 10.69
CA LEU A 13 -28.21 -14.71 10.98
C LEU A 13 -28.49 -13.97 12.28
N VAL A 14 -27.69 -14.24 13.31
CA VAL A 14 -27.82 -13.60 14.63
C VAL A 14 -26.68 -12.61 14.87
N PRO A 15 -26.93 -11.37 15.38
CA PRO A 15 -25.85 -10.44 15.70
C PRO A 15 -24.85 -11.06 16.67
N VAL A 16 -23.55 -10.93 16.39
CA VAL A 16 -22.52 -11.71 17.11
C VAL A 16 -22.44 -11.35 18.60
N ASN A 17 -22.79 -10.13 18.98
CA ASN A 17 -22.84 -9.67 20.37
C ASN A 17 -23.77 -8.44 20.54
N ARG A 18 -23.93 -7.96 21.78
CA ARG A 18 -24.83 -6.85 22.13
C ARG A 18 -24.55 -5.54 21.39
N ARG A 19 -23.29 -5.23 21.09
CA ARG A 19 -22.93 -4.05 20.29
C ARG A 19 -23.50 -4.15 18.87
N TRP A 20 -23.38 -5.32 18.25
CA TRP A 20 -23.90 -5.57 16.91
C TRP A 20 -25.43 -5.62 16.89
N GLN A 21 -26.06 -6.14 17.94
CA GLN A 21 -27.51 -6.07 18.11
C GLN A 21 -28.00 -4.62 18.11
N SER A 22 -27.43 -3.76 18.95
CA SER A 22 -27.86 -2.34 19.01
C SER A 22 -27.61 -1.56 17.72
N LEU A 23 -26.62 -1.98 16.91
CA LEU A 23 -26.41 -1.42 15.58
C LEU A 23 -27.43 -1.94 14.58
N ALA A 24 -27.79 -3.23 14.64
CA ALA A 24 -28.86 -3.79 13.82
C ALA A 24 -30.20 -3.12 14.12
N ASP A 25 -30.58 -2.98 15.39
CA ASP A 25 -31.84 -2.34 15.81
C ASP A 25 -31.95 -0.87 15.36
N ARG A 26 -30.81 -0.20 15.16
CA ARG A 26 -30.74 1.19 14.68
C ARG A 26 -30.85 1.30 13.16
N HIS A 27 -30.40 0.28 12.43
CA HIS A 27 -30.16 0.36 10.99
C HIS A 27 -31.07 -0.53 10.15
N LEU A 28 -31.65 -1.56 10.74
CA LEU A 28 -32.55 -2.51 10.08
C LEU A 28 -33.98 -2.34 10.62
N VAL A 29 -34.95 -2.49 9.74
CA VAL A 29 -36.38 -2.38 10.05
C VAL A 29 -36.99 -3.79 10.06
N VAL A 30 -37.77 -4.08 11.10
CA VAL A 30 -38.46 -5.37 11.22
C VAL A 30 -39.46 -5.52 10.08
N GLY A 31 -39.34 -6.62 9.33
CA GLY A 31 -40.21 -6.96 8.20
C GLY A 31 -39.74 -6.46 6.84
N GLU A 32 -38.61 -5.74 6.76
CA GLU A 32 -37.99 -5.38 5.48
C GLU A 32 -37.05 -6.48 4.96
N GLU A 33 -36.96 -6.58 3.64
CA GLU A 33 -36.02 -7.47 2.95
C GLU A 33 -34.71 -6.74 2.66
N TYR A 34 -33.58 -7.36 3.01
CA TYR A 34 -32.25 -6.84 2.73
C TYR A 34 -31.46 -7.86 1.90
N TYR A 35 -30.78 -7.39 0.85
CA TYR A 35 -29.82 -8.22 0.14
C TYR A 35 -28.61 -8.51 1.02
N LEU A 36 -28.28 -9.78 1.19
CA LEU A 36 -27.06 -10.20 1.85
C LEU A 36 -25.89 -10.12 0.87
N ALA A 37 -24.86 -9.35 1.23
CA ALA A 37 -23.58 -9.36 0.53
C ALA A 37 -22.48 -9.75 1.51
N GLU A 38 -21.57 -10.63 1.09
CA GLU A 38 -20.42 -10.99 1.89
C GLU A 38 -19.52 -9.76 2.08
N HIS A 39 -19.43 -9.26 3.31
CA HIS A 39 -18.48 -8.23 3.64
C HIS A 39 -17.10 -8.86 3.84
N ASN A 40 -16.34 -8.95 2.76
CA ASN A 40 -14.94 -9.29 2.84
C ASN A 40 -14.15 -8.09 3.36
N ASP A 41 -14.01 -7.98 4.68
CA ASP A 41 -13.02 -7.10 5.29
C ASP A 41 -11.69 -7.32 4.55
N ARG A 42 -11.09 -6.24 4.03
CA ARG A 42 -9.67 -6.30 3.70
C ARG A 42 -9.00 -6.74 4.99
N SER A 43 -8.49 -7.97 5.01
CA SER A 43 -7.96 -8.52 6.23
C SER A 43 -6.83 -7.61 6.70
N ILE A 44 -6.97 -7.05 7.91
CA ILE A 44 -5.89 -6.37 8.62
C ILE A 44 -4.64 -7.26 8.61
N ASN A 45 -4.81 -8.59 8.58
CA ASN A 45 -3.71 -9.54 8.45
C ASN A 45 -3.01 -9.42 7.10
N SER A 46 -3.71 -9.20 5.98
CA SER A 46 -3.06 -8.96 4.68
C SER A 46 -2.25 -7.66 4.68
N HIS A 47 -2.72 -6.64 5.39
CA HIS A 47 -2.00 -5.38 5.57
C HIS A 47 -0.75 -5.56 6.42
N ARG A 48 -0.90 -6.18 7.61
CA ARG A 48 0.20 -6.50 8.53
C ARG A 48 1.24 -7.36 7.84
N HIS A 49 0.81 -8.41 7.14
CA HIS A 49 1.67 -9.26 6.33
C HIS A 49 2.47 -8.43 5.34
N TYR A 50 1.81 -7.57 4.55
CA TYR A 50 2.49 -6.76 3.54
C TYR A 50 3.59 -5.90 4.16
N PHE A 51 3.30 -5.13 5.21
CA PHE A 51 4.32 -4.30 5.87
C PHE A 51 5.44 -5.12 6.53
N ALA A 52 5.12 -6.30 7.07
CA ALA A 52 6.11 -7.23 7.58
C ALA A 52 7.02 -7.76 6.46
N SER A 53 6.45 -8.10 5.29
CA SER A 53 7.21 -8.57 4.12
C SER A 53 8.16 -7.51 3.61
N VAL A 54 7.72 -6.25 3.54
CA VAL A 54 8.57 -5.12 3.12
C VAL A 54 9.70 -4.88 4.12
N THR A 55 9.40 -4.95 5.42
CA THR A 55 10.44 -4.85 6.47
C THR A 55 11.48 -5.95 6.33
N GLU A 56 11.04 -7.18 6.06
CA GLU A 56 11.95 -8.30 5.89
C GLU A 56 12.78 -8.18 4.61
N ALA A 57 12.18 -7.78 3.50
CA ALA A 57 12.91 -7.48 2.26
C ALA A 57 13.96 -6.38 2.47
N TRP A 58 13.61 -5.33 3.22
CA TRP A 58 14.53 -4.24 3.58
C TRP A 58 15.74 -4.73 4.37
N ARG A 59 15.55 -5.63 5.34
CA ARG A 59 16.64 -6.24 6.12
C ARG A 59 17.55 -7.12 5.29
N ASN A 60 17.04 -7.70 4.21
CA ASN A 60 17.76 -8.58 3.30
C ASN A 60 18.21 -7.87 2.02
N LEU A 61 18.22 -6.54 1.99
CA LEU A 61 18.73 -5.79 0.84
C LEU A 61 20.23 -6.11 0.63
N PRO A 62 20.65 -6.35 -0.62
CA PRO A 62 22.06 -6.48 -0.97
C PRO A 62 22.89 -5.28 -0.50
N GLU A 63 24.10 -5.54 0.00
CA GLU A 63 24.98 -4.52 0.60
C GLU A 63 25.33 -3.37 -0.36
N HIS A 64 25.34 -3.61 -1.67
CA HIS A 64 25.60 -2.57 -2.66
C HIS A 64 24.51 -1.50 -2.75
N PHE A 65 23.33 -1.73 -2.16
CA PHE A 65 22.29 -0.73 -2.01
C PHE A 65 22.41 0.09 -0.72
N ALA A 66 23.34 -0.27 0.18
CA ALA A 66 23.56 0.46 1.42
C ALA A 66 23.93 1.93 1.14
N GLY A 67 23.32 2.84 1.89
CA GLY A 67 23.53 4.28 1.75
C GLY A 67 22.76 4.95 0.60
N LEU A 68 22.00 4.19 -0.20
CA LEU A 68 21.07 4.78 -1.17
C LEU A 68 19.82 5.32 -0.45
N PRO A 69 19.23 6.44 -0.93
CA PRO A 69 18.07 7.04 -0.26
C PRO A 69 16.88 6.10 -0.08
N PHE A 70 16.61 5.22 -1.06
CA PHE A 70 15.50 4.27 -0.94
C PHE A 70 15.74 3.15 0.08
N ALA A 71 16.99 2.92 0.49
CA ALA A 71 17.38 1.88 1.43
C ALA A 71 17.43 2.39 2.88
N GLU A 72 17.13 3.67 3.14
CA GLU A 72 17.22 4.29 4.47
C GLU A 72 16.28 3.65 5.50
N SER A 73 15.08 3.26 5.08
CA SER A 73 14.15 2.51 5.94
C SER A 73 13.20 1.64 5.11
N ALA A 74 12.51 0.70 5.76
CA ALA A 74 11.47 -0.09 5.11
C ALA A 74 10.38 0.78 4.46
N GLU A 75 10.09 1.95 5.03
CA GLU A 75 9.11 2.90 4.47
C GLU A 75 9.64 3.60 3.22
N HIS A 76 10.93 3.96 3.17
CA HIS A 76 11.58 4.46 1.96
C HIS A 76 11.58 3.41 0.86
N LEU A 77 11.91 2.16 1.21
CA LEU A 77 11.90 1.05 0.25
C LEU A 77 10.48 0.82 -0.30
N ARG A 78 9.46 0.87 0.56
CA ARG A 78 8.05 0.76 0.17
C ARG A 78 7.66 1.85 -0.82
N ALA A 79 7.95 3.11 -0.51
CA ALA A 79 7.61 4.24 -1.36
C ALA A 79 8.32 4.15 -2.72
N TYR A 80 9.61 3.79 -2.71
CA TYR A 80 10.38 3.55 -3.91
C TYR A 80 9.78 2.44 -4.78
N ALA A 81 9.48 1.28 -4.19
CA ALA A 81 8.89 0.16 -4.91
C ALA A 81 7.52 0.51 -5.52
N LEU A 82 6.68 1.25 -4.79
CA LEU A 82 5.39 1.74 -5.33
C LEU A 82 5.57 2.64 -6.55
N ILE A 83 6.52 3.57 -6.50
CA ILE A 83 6.81 4.45 -7.64
C ILE A 83 7.34 3.64 -8.82
N ARG A 84 8.27 2.70 -8.57
CA ARG A 84 8.86 1.85 -9.62
C ARG A 84 7.83 0.91 -10.26
N THR A 85 6.76 0.57 -9.56
CA THR A 85 5.67 -0.30 -10.04
C THR A 85 4.45 0.47 -10.56
N GLY A 86 4.53 1.81 -10.64
CA GLY A 86 3.49 2.66 -11.22
C GLY A 86 2.36 3.07 -10.26
N TYR A 87 2.42 2.69 -8.98
CA TYR A 87 1.46 3.12 -7.95
C TYR A 87 1.88 4.46 -7.34
N CYS A 88 1.93 5.50 -8.17
CA CYS A 88 2.32 6.84 -7.77
C CYS A 88 1.53 7.92 -8.49
N ASP A 89 1.53 9.12 -7.91
CA ASP A 89 1.08 10.35 -8.56
C ASP A 89 2.30 11.08 -9.13
N ALA A 90 2.18 11.59 -10.35
CA ALA A 90 3.25 12.29 -11.06
C ALA A 90 2.91 13.76 -11.26
N HIS A 91 3.81 14.64 -10.82
CA HIS A 91 3.70 16.09 -11.04
C HIS A 91 4.87 16.55 -11.90
N THR A 92 4.57 17.08 -13.08
CA THR A 92 5.57 17.52 -14.04
C THR A 92 5.61 19.04 -14.11
N ILE A 93 6.81 19.59 -14.00
CA ILE A 93 7.11 21.03 -14.08
C ILE A 93 8.04 21.22 -15.28
N VAL A 94 7.64 22.09 -16.20
CA VAL A 94 8.47 22.50 -17.33
C VAL A 94 9.20 23.78 -16.96
N CYS A 95 10.51 23.76 -17.06
CA CYS A 95 11.41 24.88 -16.82
C CYS A 95 11.85 25.53 -18.13
N SER A 96 12.43 26.73 -18.06
CA SER A 96 12.92 27.46 -19.23
C SER A 96 14.22 26.88 -19.79
N SER A 97 14.97 26.11 -19.00
CA SER A 97 16.26 25.53 -19.39
C SER A 97 16.61 24.29 -18.56
N LYS A 98 17.57 23.48 -19.05
CA LYS A 98 18.12 22.34 -18.30
C LYS A 98 18.75 22.76 -16.97
N ALA A 99 19.45 23.89 -16.97
CA ALA A 99 20.12 24.41 -15.77
C ALA A 99 19.10 24.80 -14.69
N GLU A 100 17.96 25.36 -15.08
CA GLU A 100 16.87 25.66 -14.16
C GLU A 100 16.20 24.38 -13.63
N ALA A 101 15.95 23.39 -14.50
CA ALA A 101 15.40 22.09 -14.11
C ALA A 101 16.27 21.40 -13.04
N SER A 102 17.60 21.42 -13.20
CA SER A 102 18.53 20.86 -12.20
C SER A 102 18.45 21.59 -10.85
N ARG A 103 18.34 22.92 -10.84
CA ARG A 103 18.19 23.70 -9.60
C ARG A 103 16.85 23.43 -8.93
N MET A 104 15.78 23.37 -9.71
CA MET A 104 14.45 23.03 -9.23
C MET A 104 14.41 21.63 -8.62
N ALA A 105 15.03 20.65 -9.28
CA ALA A 105 15.11 19.29 -8.74
C ALA A 105 15.90 19.24 -7.43
N ALA A 106 17.02 19.96 -7.32
CA ALA A 106 17.79 20.06 -6.08
C ALA A 106 16.96 20.68 -4.93
N PHE A 107 16.08 21.61 -5.24
CA PHE A 107 15.15 22.21 -4.28
C PHE A 107 14.01 21.25 -3.88
N ILE A 108 13.46 20.49 -4.83
CA ILE A 108 12.31 19.59 -4.59
C ILE A 108 12.73 18.33 -3.82
N ARG A 109 13.89 17.73 -4.14
CA ARG A 109 14.36 16.47 -3.53
C ARG A 109 14.27 16.45 -1.98
N PRO A 110 14.72 17.47 -1.23
CA PRO A 110 14.67 17.45 0.23
C PRO A 110 13.27 17.69 0.82
N ILE A 111 12.27 18.11 0.03
CA ILE A 111 10.91 18.41 0.54
C ILE A 111 10.18 17.14 0.95
N ASP A 112 10.40 16.04 0.23
CA ASP A 112 9.77 14.75 0.48
C ASP A 112 10.75 13.61 0.20
N GLY A 113 11.32 13.06 1.28
CA GLY A 113 12.28 11.96 1.24
C GLY A 113 11.74 10.66 0.64
N PHE A 114 10.42 10.52 0.52
CA PHE A 114 9.78 9.34 -0.08
C PHE A 114 9.53 9.50 -1.58
N SER A 115 9.74 10.69 -2.14
CA SER A 115 9.49 10.97 -3.54
C SER A 115 10.71 10.70 -4.44
N ILE A 116 10.44 10.32 -5.69
CA ILE A 116 11.48 10.23 -6.73
C ILE A 116 11.36 11.46 -7.61
N VAL A 117 12.46 12.20 -7.75
CA VAL A 117 12.55 13.34 -8.67
C VAL A 117 13.41 12.95 -9.87
N ASP A 118 12.79 12.93 -11.04
CA ASP A 118 13.41 12.69 -12.33
C ASP A 118 13.58 14.02 -13.09
N VAL A 119 14.70 14.17 -13.79
CA VAL A 119 15.00 15.36 -14.59
C VAL A 119 15.32 14.91 -16.00
N LYS A 120 14.52 15.35 -16.95
CA LYS A 120 14.73 15.10 -18.38
C LYS A 120 14.72 16.43 -19.10
N GLU A 121 15.86 16.79 -19.67
CA GLU A 121 16.02 18.06 -20.39
C GLU A 121 15.63 19.27 -19.52
N ALA A 122 14.65 20.06 -19.95
CA ALA A 122 14.11 21.19 -19.20
C ALA A 122 12.87 20.83 -18.38
N THR A 123 12.67 19.55 -18.06
CA THR A 123 11.48 19.06 -17.36
C THR A 123 11.86 18.34 -16.08
N VAL A 124 11.16 18.65 -15.00
CA VAL A 124 11.29 17.99 -13.69
C VAL A 124 9.99 17.24 -13.40
N THR A 125 10.07 15.94 -13.18
CA THR A 125 8.92 15.12 -12.77
C THR A 125 9.15 14.59 -11.38
N ARG A 126 8.25 14.94 -10.45
CA ARG A 126 8.20 14.36 -9.10
C ARG A 126 7.15 13.27 -9.05
N TYR A 127 7.56 12.09 -8.60
CA TYR A 127 6.71 10.94 -8.35
C TYR A 127 6.51 10.76 -6.85
N VAL A 128 5.27 10.60 -6.41
CA VAL A 128 4.90 10.39 -5.00
C VAL A 128 4.15 9.08 -4.90
N ALA A 129 4.61 8.18 -4.03
CA ALA A 129 3.93 6.90 -3.81
C ALA A 129 2.48 7.12 -3.36
N LYS A 130 1.54 6.41 -3.97
CA LYS A 130 0.14 6.45 -3.52
C LYS A 130 0.02 5.92 -2.09
N SER A 131 -0.87 6.54 -1.31
CA SER A 131 -1.18 6.07 0.03
C SER A 131 -1.92 4.73 -0.06
N GLN A 132 -1.37 3.69 0.60
CA GLN A 132 -2.02 2.37 0.71
C GLN A 132 -2.94 2.27 1.94
N SER A 133 -3.33 3.41 2.52
CA SER A 133 -4.25 3.45 3.65
C SER A 133 -5.66 2.99 3.26
N MET A 134 -6.44 2.54 4.23
CA MET A 134 -7.83 2.10 4.02
C MET A 134 -8.73 3.17 3.40
N LYS A 135 -8.42 4.44 3.61
CA LYS A 135 -9.20 5.57 3.12
C LYS A 135 -8.82 5.97 1.69
N ALA A 136 -7.56 5.75 1.30
CA ALA A 136 -6.99 6.27 0.06
C ALA A 136 -6.96 5.25 -1.09
N MET A 137 -7.04 3.95 -0.78
CA MET A 137 -6.90 2.88 -1.75
C MET A 137 -7.89 1.76 -1.46
N ASP A 138 -8.64 1.35 -2.48
CA ASP A 138 -9.60 0.26 -2.35
C ASP A 138 -8.92 -1.12 -2.22
N LYS A 139 -9.72 -2.15 -1.99
CA LYS A 139 -9.21 -3.52 -1.77
C LYS A 139 -8.50 -4.08 -3.01
N GLN A 140 -9.04 -3.83 -4.20
CA GLN A 140 -8.52 -4.39 -5.43
C GLN A 140 -7.19 -3.73 -5.79
N GLU A 141 -7.15 -2.39 -5.80
CA GLU A 141 -5.92 -1.62 -6.06
C GLU A 141 -4.86 -1.94 -5.01
N PHE A 142 -5.24 -2.14 -3.74
CA PHE A 142 -4.28 -2.59 -2.73
C PHE A 142 -3.69 -3.97 -3.04
N GLN A 143 -4.49 -4.97 -3.36
CA GLN A 143 -3.95 -6.29 -3.65
C GLN A 143 -3.05 -6.27 -4.88
N GLN A 144 -3.42 -5.52 -5.92
CA GLN A 144 -2.59 -5.34 -7.11
C GLN A 144 -1.27 -4.64 -6.76
N SER A 145 -1.31 -3.56 -5.97
CA SER A 145 -0.10 -2.85 -5.52
C SER A 145 0.78 -3.72 -4.63
N LYS A 146 0.19 -4.54 -3.74
CA LYS A 146 0.89 -5.48 -2.88
C LYS A 146 1.66 -6.49 -3.71
N VAL A 147 1.02 -7.15 -4.67
CA VAL A 147 1.67 -8.14 -5.54
C VAL A 147 2.80 -7.48 -6.33
N ALA A 148 2.52 -6.36 -6.99
CA ALA A 148 3.52 -5.66 -7.80
C ALA A 148 4.76 -5.25 -6.97
N VAL A 149 4.54 -4.72 -5.76
CA VAL A 149 5.64 -4.33 -4.87
C VAL A 149 6.44 -5.54 -4.40
N LEU A 150 5.79 -6.62 -3.97
CA LEU A 150 6.50 -7.79 -3.47
C LEU A 150 7.28 -8.51 -4.57
N ASP A 151 6.72 -8.64 -5.78
CA ASP A 151 7.44 -9.17 -6.94
C ASP A 151 8.65 -8.29 -7.30
N PHE A 152 8.50 -6.96 -7.25
CA PHE A 152 9.61 -6.04 -7.45
C PHE A 152 10.70 -6.20 -6.38
N LEU A 153 10.30 -6.41 -5.12
CA LEU A 153 11.25 -6.62 -4.03
C LEU A 153 11.98 -7.96 -4.16
N ASP A 154 11.29 -9.03 -4.59
CA ASP A 154 11.92 -10.33 -4.88
C ASP A 154 13.00 -10.20 -5.96
N ASP A 155 12.68 -9.50 -7.06
CA ASP A 155 13.64 -9.20 -8.12
C ASP A 155 14.83 -8.36 -7.59
N LEU A 156 14.55 -7.38 -6.73
CA LEU A 156 15.56 -6.47 -6.18
C LEU A 156 16.56 -7.18 -5.26
N ILE A 157 16.09 -8.13 -4.45
CA ILE A 157 16.95 -8.92 -3.54
C ILE A 157 17.54 -10.17 -4.23
N GLY A 158 17.08 -10.49 -5.45
CA GLY A 158 17.60 -11.60 -6.24
C GLY A 158 17.09 -12.98 -5.83
N VAL A 159 15.85 -13.06 -5.31
CA VAL A 159 15.18 -14.33 -4.98
C VAL A 159 14.10 -14.67 -6.00
N GLU A 160 13.60 -15.90 -5.98
CA GLU A 160 12.46 -16.29 -6.81
C GLU A 160 11.22 -15.47 -6.44
N ARG A 161 10.50 -14.96 -7.45
CA ARG A 161 9.23 -14.25 -7.25
C ARG A 161 8.23 -15.10 -6.46
N GLY A 162 7.51 -14.45 -5.55
CA GLY A 162 6.64 -15.08 -4.58
C GLY A 162 7.34 -15.48 -3.27
N THR A 163 8.63 -15.23 -3.11
CA THR A 163 9.36 -15.59 -1.87
C THR A 163 9.02 -14.63 -0.73
N THR A 164 9.04 -13.31 -0.96
CA THR A 164 8.57 -12.34 0.04
C THR A 164 7.08 -12.49 0.38
N HIS A 165 6.28 -13.02 -0.56
CA HIS A 165 4.89 -13.40 -0.29
C HIS A 165 4.75 -14.53 0.74
N ARG A 166 5.70 -15.46 0.82
CA ARG A 166 5.63 -16.66 1.69
C ARG A 166 6.28 -16.44 3.06
N ASN A 167 7.33 -15.63 3.13
CA ASN A 167 8.21 -15.59 4.31
C ASN A 167 7.70 -14.77 5.49
N ALA A 168 6.71 -13.88 5.30
CA ALA A 168 6.22 -13.01 6.37
C ALA A 168 5.43 -13.72 7.49
N GLY A 169 5.20 -15.03 7.37
CA GLY A 169 4.54 -15.85 8.39
C GLY A 169 5.47 -16.74 9.23
N SER A 170 6.76 -16.83 8.90
CA SER A 170 7.66 -17.87 9.47
C SER A 170 8.65 -17.35 10.52
N ALA A 171 8.60 -16.04 10.84
CA ALA A 171 9.55 -15.39 11.75
C ALA A 171 8.87 -14.77 13.00
N ALA A 172 7.80 -15.40 13.50
CA ALA A 172 7.12 -15.03 14.75
C ALA A 172 7.25 -16.13 15.79
#